data_AF-A0A011N477-F1
#
_entry.id   AF-A0A011N477-F1
#
_cell.length_a   1.000
_cell.length_b   1.000
_cell.length_c   1.000
_cell.angle_alpha   90.00
_cell.angle_beta   90.00
_cell.angle_gamma   90.00
#
_symmetry.space_group_name_H-M   'P 1'
#
loop_
_entity.id
_entity.type
_entity.pdbx_description
1 polymer ?
#
loop_
_entity_poly.entity_id
_entity_poly.type
_entity_poly.pdbx_seq_one_letter_code
_entity_poly.pdbx_strand_id
1 'polypeptide(L)'
;MVAHMEEHDFNAHAEAILSRIEAALERSVADLDFERVGDQILQIDFADGSRIVVNRHDAAREIWVAARSGGFHYRWQGDCWRDTRNGSELLSTLSDLVSTQAGEPVALL
;
A
#
# COMPACT_ATOMS: atom_id res chain seq x y z
N MET A 1 -21.94 15.71 7.68
CA MET A 1 -20.65 16.05 8.32
C MET A 1 -19.66 15.00 7.88
N VAL A 2 -18.59 15.37 7.18
CA VAL A 2 -17.46 14.44 6.96
C VAL A 2 -16.82 14.25 8.35
N ALA A 3 -16.84 13.04 8.87
CA ALA A 3 -16.18 12.76 10.14
C ALA A 3 -14.69 13.10 9.98
N HIS A 4 -14.23 14.07 10.75
CA HIS A 4 -12.82 14.37 10.84
C HIS A 4 -12.20 13.23 11.65
N MET A 5 -11.46 12.32 10.99
CA MET A 5 -10.68 11.29 11.69
C MET A 5 -9.69 11.99 12.63
N GLU A 6 -9.38 11.48 13.82
CA GLU A 6 -8.32 12.09 14.64
C GLU A 6 -6.93 11.68 14.13
N GLU A 7 -5.89 12.46 14.43
CA GLU A 7 -4.52 12.15 13.98
C GLU A 7 -4.06 10.78 14.47
N HIS A 8 -4.32 10.48 15.74
CA HIS A 8 -4.02 9.19 16.35
C HIS A 8 -4.69 8.03 15.60
N ASP A 9 -5.97 8.17 15.24
CA ASP A 9 -6.71 7.13 14.51
C ASP A 9 -6.13 6.91 13.11
N PHE A 10 -5.77 8.00 12.41
CA PHE A 10 -5.11 7.90 11.11
C PHE A 10 -3.78 7.14 11.22
N ASN A 11 -2.95 7.49 12.20
CA ASN A 11 -1.66 6.86 12.41
C ASN A 11 -1.82 5.36 12.71
N ALA A 12 -2.79 4.99 13.54
CA ALA A 12 -3.09 3.60 13.87
C ALA A 12 -3.56 2.80 12.63
N HIS A 13 -4.47 3.36 11.83
CA HIS A 13 -4.94 2.69 10.60
C HIS A 13 -3.84 2.59 9.54
N ALA A 14 -3.00 3.62 9.42
CA ALA A 14 -1.91 3.64 8.45
C ALA A 14 -0.78 2.68 8.83
N GLU A 15 -0.46 2.58 10.12
CA GLU A 15 0.48 1.58 10.60
C GLU A 15 -0.05 0.17 10.36
N ALA A 16 -1.30 -0.10 10.78
CA ALA A 16 -1.91 -1.41 10.62
C ALA A 16 -1.94 -1.90 9.17
N ILE A 17 -2.18 -1.01 8.20
CA ILE A 17 -2.19 -1.41 6.78
C ILE A 17 -0.79 -1.67 6.25
N LEU A 18 0.21 -0.87 6.63
CA LEU A 18 1.58 -1.09 6.20
C LEU A 18 2.14 -2.39 6.79
N SER A 19 1.94 -2.66 8.08
CA SER A 19 2.34 -3.95 8.69
C SER A 19 1.61 -5.13 8.07
N ARG A 20 0.34 -4.96 7.66
CA ARG A 20 -0.40 -6.01 6.95
C ARG A 20 0.19 -6.31 5.58
N ILE A 21 0.62 -5.29 4.84
CA ILE A 21 1.27 -5.47 3.53
C ILE A 21 2.59 -6.22 3.72
N GLU A 22 3.42 -5.81 4.68
CA GLU A 22 4.69 -6.49 5.00
C GLU A 22 4.47 -7.97 5.32
N ALA A 23 3.58 -8.27 6.26
CA ALA A 23 3.27 -9.64 6.63
C ALA A 23 2.70 -10.48 5.48
N ALA A 24 2.03 -9.85 4.51
CA ALA A 24 1.55 -10.54 3.32
C ALA A 24 2.68 -10.81 2.31
N LEU A 25 3.60 -9.87 2.12
CA LEU A 25 4.79 -10.06 1.28
C LEU A 25 5.70 -11.14 1.85
N GLU A 26 5.93 -11.16 3.17
CA GLU A 26 6.72 -12.20 3.86
C GLU A 26 6.16 -13.62 3.67
N ARG A 27 4.84 -13.75 3.52
CA ARG A 27 4.16 -15.03 3.28
C ARG A 27 4.10 -15.41 1.80
N SER A 28 4.41 -14.48 0.91
CA SER A 28 4.47 -14.75 -0.52
C SER A 28 5.59 -15.74 -0.82
N VAL A 29 5.37 -16.61 -1.81
CA VAL A 29 6.42 -17.50 -2.34
C VAL A 29 7.24 -16.83 -3.44
N ALA A 30 6.80 -15.65 -3.91
CA ALA A 30 7.51 -14.88 -4.92
C ALA A 30 8.82 -14.32 -4.34
N ASP A 31 9.86 -14.29 -5.18
CA ASP A 31 11.18 -13.74 -4.83
C ASP A 31 11.13 -12.21 -4.88
N LEU A 32 10.60 -11.60 -3.80
CA LEU A 32 10.43 -10.16 -3.64
C LEU A 32 11.42 -9.64 -2.61
N ASP A 33 12.14 -8.57 -2.96
CA ASP A 33 12.92 -7.80 -2.01
C ASP A 33 12.07 -6.62 -1.53
N PHE A 34 11.96 -6.41 -0.22
CA PHE A 34 11.19 -5.29 0.31
C PHE A 34 11.76 -4.81 1.64
N GLU A 35 11.66 -3.51 1.86
CA GLU A 35 12.16 -2.88 3.07
C GLU A 35 11.27 -1.74 3.56
N ARG A 36 11.26 -1.58 4.88
CA ARG A 36 10.60 -0.48 5.58
C ARG A 36 11.62 0.62 5.85
N VAL A 37 11.47 1.75 5.19
CA VAL A 37 12.33 2.94 5.35
C VAL A 37 11.68 3.91 6.32
N GLY A 38 12.15 3.87 7.58
CA GLY A 38 11.45 4.50 8.70
C GLY A 38 10.03 3.94 8.87
N ASP A 39 9.16 4.67 9.55
CA ASP A 39 7.82 4.15 9.87
C ASP A 39 6.79 4.38 8.74
N GLN A 40 7.17 5.04 7.64
CA GLN A 40 6.21 5.60 6.69
C GLN A 40 6.28 4.98 5.29
N ILE A 41 7.41 4.39 4.90
CA ILE A 41 7.68 4.02 3.51
C ILE A 41 8.00 2.55 3.43
N LEU A 42 7.20 1.79 2.70
CA LEU A 42 7.49 0.43 2.29
C LEU A 42 7.93 0.44 0.82
N GLN A 43 9.10 -0.10 0.54
CA GLN A 43 9.65 -0.25 -0.82
C GLN A 43 9.62 -1.72 -1.20
N ILE A 44 9.20 -2.02 -2.42
CA ILE A 44 9.16 -3.38 -2.98
C ILE A 44 9.93 -3.35 -4.29
N ASP A 45 11.05 -4.04 -4.33
CA ASP A 45 11.96 -4.15 -5.47
C ASP A 45 11.72 -5.44 -6.24
N PHE A 46 11.76 -5.34 -7.56
CA PHE A 46 11.50 -6.45 -8.47
C PHE A 46 12.77 -6.80 -9.25
N ALA A 47 12.86 -8.05 -9.70
CA ALA A 47 14.04 -8.57 -10.41
C ALA A 47 14.40 -7.79 -11.70
N ASP A 48 13.43 -7.10 -12.31
CA ASP A 48 13.66 -6.26 -13.49
C ASP A 48 14.12 -4.83 -13.17
N GLY A 49 14.41 -4.54 -11.90
CA GLY A 49 14.89 -3.26 -11.40
C GLY A 49 13.79 -2.20 -11.23
N SER A 50 12.53 -2.55 -11.49
CA SER A 50 11.41 -1.69 -11.11
C SER A 50 11.11 -1.74 -9.62
N ARG A 51 10.35 -0.77 -9.14
CA ARG A 51 9.99 -0.61 -7.73
C ARG A 51 8.53 -0.21 -7.58
N ILE A 52 7.89 -0.70 -6.52
CA ILE A 52 6.67 -0.12 -5.96
C ILE A 52 7.02 0.56 -4.64
N VAL A 53 6.49 1.76 -4.40
CA VAL A 53 6.63 2.47 -3.14
C VAL A 53 5.25 2.71 -2.54
N VAL A 54 5.03 2.23 -1.32
CA VAL A 54 3.83 2.51 -0.51
C VAL A 54 4.23 3.49 0.59
N ASN A 55 3.60 4.65 0.65
CA ASN A 55 3.95 5.74 1.56
C ASN A 55 2.75 6.18 2.40
N ARG A 56 2.92 6.33 3.71
CA ARG A 56 2.01 7.05 4.59
C ARG A 56 2.20 8.56 4.44
N HIS A 57 1.23 9.24 3.85
CA HIS A 57 1.30 10.67 3.57
C HIS A 57 0.52 11.49 4.61
N ASP A 58 1.16 11.78 5.74
CA ASP A 58 0.54 12.39 6.94
C ASP A 58 -0.26 13.68 6.64
N ALA A 59 0.30 14.59 5.84
CA ALA A 59 -0.35 15.86 5.52
C ALA A 59 -1.66 15.70 4.71
N ALA A 60 -1.75 14.65 3.89
CA ALA A 60 -2.95 14.35 3.08
C ALA A 60 -3.89 13.37 3.79
N ARG A 61 -3.37 12.67 4.81
CA ARG A 61 -4.04 11.60 5.53
C ARG A 61 -4.45 10.46 4.61
N GLU A 62 -3.50 10.06 3.78
CA GLU A 62 -3.66 9.07 2.73
C GLU A 62 -2.51 8.05 2.77
N ILE A 63 -2.75 6.90 2.15
CA ILE A 63 -1.69 6.00 1.71
C ILE A 63 -1.49 6.23 0.21
N TRP A 64 -0.26 6.48 -0.21
CA TRP A 64 0.09 6.65 -1.61
C TRP A 64 0.85 5.44 -2.11
N VAL A 65 0.54 5.01 -3.33
CA VAL A 65 1.24 3.92 -4.02
C VAL A 65 1.79 4.48 -5.33
N ALA A 66 3.10 4.39 -5.52
CA ALA A 66 3.77 4.64 -6.78
C ALA A 66 4.21 3.31 -7.38
N ALA A 67 3.72 2.99 -8.58
CA ALA A 67 4.08 1.80 -9.35
C ALA A 67 4.43 2.20 -10.79
N ARG A 68 4.96 1.26 -11.59
CA ARG A 68 5.28 1.49 -13.01
C ARG A 68 4.07 2.00 -13.81
N SER A 69 2.87 1.54 -13.47
CA SER A 69 1.62 1.91 -14.14
C SER A 69 1.09 3.29 -13.73
N GLY A 70 1.59 3.89 -12.65
CA GLY A 70 1.19 5.22 -12.20
C GLY A 70 1.16 5.38 -10.67
N GLY A 71 0.55 6.48 -10.24
CA GLY A 71 0.35 6.84 -8.83
C GLY A 71 -1.11 6.74 -8.40
N PHE A 72 -1.34 6.17 -7.22
CA PHE A 72 -2.64 5.88 -6.63
C PHE A 72 -2.69 6.43 -5.21
N HIS A 73 -3.81 7.04 -4.82
CA HIS A 73 -3.96 7.72 -3.55
C HIS A 73 -5.18 7.15 -2.84
N TYR A 74 -4.99 6.65 -1.63
CA TYR A 74 -6.02 5.96 -0.87
C TYR A 74 -6.37 6.70 0.41
N ARG A 75 -7.66 6.88 0.66
CA ARG A 75 -8.18 7.47 1.89
C ARG A 75 -8.96 6.43 2.68
N TRP A 76 -8.81 6.45 4.00
CA TRP A 76 -9.64 5.63 4.90
C TRP A 76 -11.11 6.03 4.80
N GLN A 77 -12.00 5.04 4.61
CA GLN A 77 -13.45 5.25 4.47
C GLN A 77 -14.25 4.57 5.60
N GLY A 78 -13.61 4.26 6.73
CA GLY A 78 -14.23 3.68 7.92
C GLY A 78 -14.02 2.16 8.06
N ASP A 79 -13.88 1.46 6.94
CA ASP A 79 -13.68 0.01 6.87
C ASP A 79 -12.37 -0.38 6.14
N CYS A 80 -12.02 0.36 5.10
CA CYS A 80 -10.89 0.09 4.24
C CYS A 80 -10.32 1.36 3.62
N TRP A 81 -9.14 1.20 3.00
CA TRP A 81 -8.46 2.23 2.23
C TRP A 81 -8.96 2.21 0.79
N ARG A 82 -9.60 3.30 0.33
CA ARG A 82 -10.19 3.39 -1.01
C ARG A 82 -9.49 4.44 -1.87
N ASP A 83 -9.25 4.09 -3.12
CA ASP A 83 -8.69 4.98 -4.12
C ASP A 83 -9.59 6.21 -4.30
N THR A 84 -8.98 7.39 -4.28
CA THR A 84 -9.68 8.69 -4.30
C THR A 84 -10.27 9.05 -5.66
N ARG A 85 -9.94 8.33 -6.72
CA ARG A 85 -10.45 8.56 -8.09
C ARG A 85 -11.53 7.57 -8.49
N ASN A 86 -11.34 6.28 -8.18
CA ASN A 86 -12.22 5.21 -8.66
C ASN A 86 -12.84 4.35 -7.54
N GLY A 87 -12.44 4.52 -6.28
CA GLY A 87 -13.01 3.82 -5.13
C GLY A 87 -12.55 2.37 -4.94
N SER A 88 -11.60 1.88 -5.75
CA SER A 88 -10.98 0.56 -5.60
C SER A 88 -10.28 0.41 -4.24
N GLU A 89 -10.17 -0.82 -3.74
CA GLU A 89 -9.57 -1.12 -2.43
C GLU A 89 -8.05 -1.34 -2.55
N LEU A 90 -7.29 -0.82 -1.58
CA LEU A 90 -5.82 -0.80 -1.58
C LEU A 90 -5.17 -2.17 -1.73
N LEU A 91 -5.51 -3.18 -0.92
CA LEU A 91 -4.85 -4.48 -0.96
C LEU A 91 -5.17 -5.24 -2.25
N SER A 92 -6.41 -5.12 -2.74
CA SER A 92 -6.79 -5.67 -4.05
C SER A 92 -5.94 -5.06 -5.16
N THR A 93 -5.90 -3.72 -5.25
CA THR A 93 -5.12 -3.05 -6.30
C THR A 93 -3.63 -3.32 -6.15
N LEU A 94 -3.09 -3.33 -4.93
CA LEU A 94 -1.68 -3.61 -4.69
C LEU A 94 -1.31 -5.05 -5.05
N SER A 95 -2.19 -6.03 -4.81
CA SER A 95 -1.99 -7.42 -5.26
C SER A 95 -1.82 -7.50 -6.77
N ASP A 96 -2.65 -6.78 -7.53
CA ASP A 96 -2.57 -6.73 -8.99
C ASP A 96 -1.27 -6.06 -9.47
N LEU A 97 -0.88 -4.95 -8.82
CA LEU A 97 0.35 -4.22 -9.16
C LEU A 97 1.61 -5.04 -8.89
N VAL A 98 1.69 -5.66 -7.71
CA VAL A 98 2.81 -6.54 -7.33
C VAL A 98 2.86 -7.75 -8.26
N SER A 99 1.72 -8.40 -8.52
CA SER A 99 1.67 -9.55 -9.44
C SER A 99 2.16 -9.19 -10.84
N THR A 100 1.73 -8.02 -11.35
CA THR A 100 2.12 -7.54 -12.67
C THR A 100 3.62 -7.26 -12.77
N GLN A 101 4.22 -6.64 -11.75
CA GLN A 101 5.65 -6.32 -11.76
C GLN A 101 6.54 -7.52 -11.39
N ALA A 102 6.04 -8.46 -10.58
CA ALA A 102 6.74 -9.72 -10.29
C ALA A 102 6.70 -10.69 -11.48
N GLY A 103 5.68 -10.60 -12.34
CA GLY A 103 5.46 -11.54 -13.42
C GLY A 103 4.85 -12.87 -12.95
N GLU A 104 4.42 -12.96 -11.70
CA GLU A 104 3.75 -14.12 -11.10
C GLU A 104 2.66 -13.69 -10.11
N PRO A 105 1.66 -14.54 -9.80
CA PRO A 105 0.60 -14.18 -8.87
C PRO A 105 1.09 -13.96 -7.44
N VAL A 106 0.76 -12.80 -6.87
CA VAL A 106 1.01 -12.44 -5.47
C VAL A 106 -0.27 -11.92 -4.84
N ALA A 107 -0.73 -12.57 -3.77
CA ALA A 107 -1.96 -12.22 -3.07
C ALA A 107 -1.65 -11.54 -1.73
N LEU A 108 -2.22 -10.35 -1.51
CA LEU A 108 -2.04 -9.58 -0.27
C LEU A 108 -3.28 -9.53 0.64
N LEU A 109 -4.34 -10.27 0.27
CA LEU A 109 -5.63 -10.31 0.97
C LEU A 109 -5.66 -11.36 2.07
#